data_AF-A0A8T3S6S0-F1
#
_entry.id   AF-A0A8T3S6S0-F1
#
_cell.length_a   1.000
_cell.length_b   1.000
_cell.length_c   1.000
_cell.angle_alpha   90.00
_cell.angle_beta   90.00
_cell.angle_gamma   90.00
#
_symmetry.space_group_name_H-M   'P 1'
#
loop_
_entity.id
_entity.type
_entity.pdbx_description
1 polymer ?
#
loop_
_entity_poly.entity_id
_entity_poly.type
_entity_poly.pdbx_seq_one_letter_code
_entity_poly.pdbx_strand_id
1 'polypeptide(L)'
;MTLRQNHPQTTAAAMAGFSPSTGHRAEKDPRLPSERGRDRRHGGGKPDPLAGLWEEEIVPLLRATPGLKPITVLEEMQRRRPELDLMPARRTLERRMRLWKAAHGPDQEVIFRQNHPPGRQGMSDFFDARDLAVTIAGKPLAHLIYHFALVYSGWEHAEVVIGGESFAALSAGLQNALWQLGGVPEEHRTDSLAAAFANLERDARDDTRVRYEALCADYAMEPTRNNRGVAHENGSIESRHGHLKTRLDQALQLRGSRDFDTLDDWRAFIAQVVGRQNARRREALRIEAPHLRPLPPRRSCDFDEATVRVTSSSGFTLRKVFYTVPSRLIGHDLRARLHDDRVELYLAGRCVETLPRGRAPNGGRGAHAHVVNYHHVIHSLRAKPQALAHLIYREKLFPRTEYRRCWEALEAAMPRAAACRLMVGLLWLAHDEACEADLAIALTAILDAGALPDLTALKARFQRPVPEQQDVRVTMPATAAYDALLASQGAAA
;
A
#
# COMPACT_ATOMS: atom_id res chain seq x y z
N MET A 1 -29.45 62.98 9.08
CA MET A 1 -28.79 63.48 7.85
C MET A 1 -28.11 64.82 8.13
N THR A 2 -26.96 64.83 8.79
CA THR A 2 -26.20 66.06 9.11
C THR A 2 -25.48 66.63 7.88
N LEU A 3 -25.00 65.76 6.98
CA LEU A 3 -24.31 66.18 5.74
C LEU A 3 -25.18 67.03 4.80
N ARG A 4 -26.51 66.84 4.82
CA ARG A 4 -27.45 67.59 3.97
C ARG A 4 -27.80 68.98 4.47
N GLN A 5 -27.40 69.32 5.69
CA GLN A 5 -27.59 70.65 6.27
C GLN A 5 -26.54 71.64 5.75
N ASN A 6 -25.35 71.15 5.38
CA ASN A 6 -24.20 71.98 5.01
C ASN A 6 -23.74 71.80 3.56
N HIS A 7 -24.27 70.80 2.85
CA HIS A 7 -23.84 70.48 1.48
C HIS A 7 -25.02 70.18 0.55
N PRO A 8 -24.92 70.54 -0.75
CA PRO A 8 -25.92 70.18 -1.74
C PRO A 8 -26.02 68.65 -1.88
N GLN A 9 -27.19 68.16 -2.30
CA GLN A 9 -27.53 66.73 -2.28
C GLN A 9 -26.56 65.83 -3.07
N THR A 10 -26.02 66.33 -4.17
CA THR A 10 -25.00 65.64 -4.98
C THR A 10 -23.72 65.43 -4.18
N THR A 11 -23.23 66.46 -3.49
CA THR A 11 -22.03 66.41 -2.64
C THR A 11 -22.26 65.57 -1.39
N ALA A 12 -23.41 65.73 -0.72
CA ALA A 12 -23.75 64.93 0.45
C ALA A 12 -23.88 63.44 0.13
N ALA A 13 -24.45 63.09 -1.04
CA ALA A 13 -24.54 61.70 -1.51
C ALA A 13 -23.16 61.11 -1.83
N ALA A 14 -22.30 61.86 -2.49
CA ALA A 14 -20.93 61.44 -2.78
C ALA A 14 -20.11 61.22 -1.50
N MET A 15 -20.20 62.15 -0.53
CA MET A 15 -19.53 62.02 0.78
C MET A 15 -20.05 60.81 1.58
N ALA A 16 -21.31 60.46 1.42
CA ALA A 16 -21.93 59.31 2.08
C ALA A 16 -21.80 57.99 1.28
N GLY A 17 -21.10 58.01 0.14
CA GLY A 17 -20.77 56.81 -0.64
C GLY A 17 -21.92 56.22 -1.46
N PHE A 18 -22.94 57.00 -1.81
CA PHE A 18 -24.04 56.54 -2.69
C PHE A 18 -24.37 57.52 -3.82
N SER A 19 -25.03 57.03 -4.87
CA SER A 19 -25.32 57.85 -6.05
C SER A 19 -26.27 59.02 -5.74
N PRO A 20 -26.17 60.15 -6.48
CA PRO A 20 -27.09 61.28 -6.33
C PRO A 20 -28.57 60.89 -6.43
N SER A 21 -28.90 59.91 -7.28
CA SER A 21 -30.26 59.37 -7.45
C SER A 21 -30.79 58.66 -6.19
N THR A 22 -29.92 57.96 -5.46
CA THR A 22 -30.26 57.30 -4.20
C THR A 22 -30.42 58.34 -3.11
N GLY A 23 -29.56 59.36 -3.12
CA GLY A 23 -29.67 60.52 -2.26
C GLY A 23 -31.01 61.24 -2.39
N HIS A 24 -31.39 61.68 -3.58
CA HIS A 24 -32.70 62.32 -3.82
C HIS A 24 -33.89 61.43 -3.44
N ARG A 25 -33.79 60.11 -3.64
CA ARG A 25 -34.83 59.17 -3.19
C ARG A 25 -34.94 59.08 -1.66
N ALA A 26 -33.83 59.16 -0.95
CA ALA A 26 -33.82 59.17 0.51
C ALA A 26 -34.35 60.48 1.09
N GLU A 27 -34.22 61.60 0.38
CA GLU A 27 -34.86 62.86 0.78
C GLU A 27 -36.37 62.87 0.57
N LYS A 28 -36.80 62.31 -0.56
CA LYS A 28 -38.21 62.25 -0.95
C LYS A 28 -39.01 61.30 -0.06
N ASP A 29 -38.36 60.27 0.49
CA ASP A 29 -38.95 59.37 1.48
C ASP A 29 -37.94 59.10 2.62
N PRO A 30 -38.01 59.87 3.73
CA PRO A 30 -37.06 59.78 4.83
C PRO A 30 -37.23 58.55 5.73
N ARG A 31 -38.23 57.69 5.48
CA ARG A 31 -38.44 56.45 6.24
C ARG A 31 -37.32 55.45 6.01
N LEU A 32 -36.97 54.70 7.06
CA LEU A 32 -35.97 53.63 6.98
C LEU A 32 -36.44 52.51 6.02
N PRO A 33 -35.53 51.79 5.33
CA PRO A 33 -35.91 50.66 4.48
C PRO A 33 -36.73 49.56 5.17
N SER A 34 -36.67 49.47 6.50
CA SER A 34 -37.46 48.57 7.35
C SER A 34 -38.89 49.07 7.62
N GLU A 35 -39.11 50.38 7.56
CA GLU A 35 -40.41 51.05 7.78
C GLU A 35 -41.15 51.34 6.48
N ARG A 36 -40.42 51.34 5.36
CA ARG A 36 -41.00 51.23 4.04
C ARG A 36 -41.63 49.85 3.97
N GLY A 37 -42.96 49.79 4.14
CA GLY A 37 -43.74 48.58 3.92
C GLY A 37 -43.23 47.93 2.64
N ARG A 38 -42.67 46.72 2.78
CA ARG A 38 -42.37 45.90 1.62
C ARG A 38 -43.70 45.51 1.01
N ASP A 39 -44.28 46.42 0.24
CA ASP A 39 -44.99 46.03 -0.97
C ASP A 39 -43.92 45.44 -1.87
N ARG A 40 -43.52 44.21 -1.53
CA ARG A 40 -43.00 43.28 -2.50
C ARG A 40 -44.02 43.37 -3.62
N ARG A 41 -43.60 43.94 -4.75
CA ARG A 41 -44.20 43.64 -6.05
C ARG A 41 -44.02 42.14 -6.28
N HIS A 42 -44.80 41.34 -5.57
CA HIS A 42 -45.21 39.99 -5.90
C HIS A 42 -46.70 40.11 -6.22
N GLY A 43 -47.06 41.10 -7.03
CA GLY A 43 -48.36 41.14 -7.68
C GLY A 43 -48.35 40.04 -8.73
N GLY A 44 -49.13 38.99 -8.47
CA GLY A 44 -49.35 37.87 -9.40
C GLY A 44 -48.70 36.55 -8.99
N GLY A 45 -48.84 36.11 -7.73
CA GLY A 45 -48.52 34.71 -7.40
C GLY A 45 -49.47 33.79 -8.14
N LYS A 46 -48.96 32.95 -9.06
CA LYS A 46 -49.69 31.75 -9.51
C LYS A 46 -50.25 31.04 -8.26
N PRO A 47 -51.50 30.57 -8.27
CA PRO A 47 -52.05 29.80 -7.17
C PRO A 47 -51.07 28.68 -6.81
N ASP A 48 -50.79 28.51 -5.52
CA ASP A 48 -49.82 27.54 -5.03
C ASP A 48 -50.23 26.15 -5.53
N PRO A 49 -49.47 25.54 -6.45
CA PRO A 49 -49.85 24.28 -7.09
C PRO A 49 -49.85 23.10 -6.11
N LEU A 50 -49.35 23.31 -4.88
CA LEU A 50 -49.30 22.33 -3.80
C LEU A 50 -50.32 22.65 -2.68
N ALA A 51 -51.15 23.68 -2.82
CA ALA A 51 -52.19 23.97 -1.85
C ALA A 51 -53.24 22.85 -1.83
N GLY A 52 -53.70 22.43 -0.65
CA GLY A 52 -54.54 21.24 -0.47
C GLY A 52 -53.73 19.94 -0.49
N LEU A 53 -53.03 19.67 -1.59
CA LEU A 53 -52.19 18.46 -1.78
C LEU A 53 -51.13 18.27 -0.69
N TRP A 54 -50.56 19.37 -0.20
CA TRP A 54 -49.49 19.32 0.80
C TRP A 54 -49.93 18.65 2.10
N GLU A 55 -51.03 19.11 2.71
CA GLU A 55 -51.51 18.57 3.98
C GLU A 55 -52.29 17.26 3.81
N GLU A 56 -53.04 17.11 2.71
CA GLU A 56 -53.94 15.96 2.51
C GLU A 56 -53.21 14.70 2.03
N GLU A 57 -52.18 14.84 1.19
CA GLU A 57 -51.53 13.68 0.55
C GLU A 57 -50.04 13.59 0.86
N ILE A 58 -49.31 14.72 0.75
CA ILE A 58 -47.85 14.71 0.86
C ILE A 58 -47.39 14.52 2.33
N VAL A 59 -47.96 15.25 3.29
CA VAL A 59 -47.60 15.10 4.70
C VAL A 59 -47.87 13.68 5.23
N PRO A 60 -49.03 13.04 4.98
CA PRO A 60 -49.25 11.64 5.36
C PRO A 60 -48.25 10.67 4.72
N LEU A 61 -47.90 10.87 3.44
CA LEU A 61 -46.90 10.07 2.74
C LEU A 61 -45.51 10.19 3.39
N LEU A 62 -45.12 11.40 3.78
CA LEU A 62 -43.85 11.66 4.46
C LEU A 62 -43.82 11.09 5.89
N ARG A 63 -44.95 11.09 6.61
CA ARG A 63 -45.08 10.45 7.93
C ARG A 63 -44.97 8.93 7.83
N ALA A 64 -45.60 8.33 6.83
CA ALA A 64 -45.54 6.88 6.61
C ALA A 64 -44.16 6.41 6.12
N THR A 65 -43.45 7.23 5.35
CA THR A 65 -42.12 6.88 4.83
C THR A 65 -41.17 8.10 4.82
N PRO A 66 -40.48 8.38 5.94
CA PRO A 66 -39.63 9.57 6.10
C PRO A 66 -38.44 9.66 5.12
N GLY A 67 -38.03 8.52 4.54
CA GLY A 67 -36.91 8.41 3.61
C GLY A 67 -37.17 8.90 2.18
N LEU A 68 -38.41 9.28 1.83
CA LEU A 68 -38.76 9.66 0.46
C LEU A 68 -37.99 10.91 -0.02
N LYS A 69 -37.52 10.84 -1.26
CA LYS A 69 -36.84 11.95 -1.95
C LYS A 69 -37.89 12.87 -2.59
N PRO A 70 -37.64 14.19 -2.69
CA PRO A 70 -38.59 15.12 -3.30
C PRO A 70 -39.00 14.77 -4.73
N ILE A 71 -38.08 14.23 -5.54
CA ILE A 71 -38.39 13.81 -6.91
C ILE A 71 -39.35 12.62 -6.92
N THR A 72 -39.16 11.66 -6.02
CA THR A 72 -40.03 10.48 -5.87
C THR A 72 -41.43 10.88 -5.42
N VAL A 73 -41.54 11.84 -4.49
CA VAL A 73 -42.83 12.40 -4.07
C VAL A 73 -43.49 13.15 -5.24
N LEU A 74 -42.73 13.90 -6.02
CA LEU A 74 -43.25 14.64 -7.18
C LEU A 74 -43.81 13.70 -8.25
N GLU A 75 -43.05 12.66 -8.61
CA GLU A 75 -43.46 11.63 -9.58
C GLU A 75 -44.72 10.88 -9.10
N GLU A 76 -44.79 10.55 -7.81
CA GLU A 76 -45.96 9.89 -7.24
C GLU A 76 -47.19 10.79 -7.23
N MET A 77 -47.06 12.09 -6.94
CA MET A 77 -48.16 13.04 -7.03
C MET A 77 -48.62 13.25 -8.47
N GLN A 78 -47.68 13.31 -9.43
CA GLN A 78 -48.00 13.40 -10.87
C GLN A 78 -48.72 12.14 -11.38
N ARG A 79 -48.38 10.96 -10.83
CA ARG A 79 -49.06 9.68 -11.13
C ARG A 79 -50.49 9.64 -10.58
N ARG A 80 -50.70 10.14 -9.34
CA ARG A 80 -52.03 10.16 -8.70
C ARG A 80 -52.95 11.23 -9.28
N ARG A 81 -52.38 12.33 -9.75
CA ARG A 81 -53.09 13.50 -10.27
C ARG A 81 -52.51 13.94 -11.62
N PRO A 82 -52.69 13.13 -12.68
CA PRO A 82 -52.16 13.43 -14.02
C PRO A 82 -52.69 14.75 -14.60
N GLU A 83 -53.81 15.26 -14.09
CA GLU A 83 -54.44 16.52 -14.49
C GLU A 83 -53.71 17.79 -14.00
N LEU A 84 -52.78 17.67 -13.04
CA LEU A 84 -52.02 18.79 -12.49
C LEU A 84 -50.56 18.72 -12.97
N ASP A 85 -50.06 19.76 -13.65
CA ASP A 85 -48.62 19.87 -13.95
C ASP A 85 -47.87 20.36 -12.70
N LEU A 86 -47.28 19.43 -11.96
CA LEU A 86 -46.53 19.73 -10.73
C LEU A 86 -45.03 19.95 -10.99
N MET A 87 -44.53 19.74 -12.21
CA MET A 87 -43.11 19.90 -12.54
C MET A 87 -42.57 21.32 -12.23
N PRO A 88 -43.29 22.42 -12.49
CA PRO A 88 -42.87 23.77 -12.10
C PRO A 88 -42.79 23.95 -10.58
N ALA A 89 -43.48 23.12 -9.79
CA ALA A 89 -43.53 23.19 -8.33
C ALA A 89 -42.39 22.43 -7.63
N ARG A 90 -41.52 21.73 -8.38
CA ARG A 90 -40.43 20.90 -7.81
C ARG A 90 -39.60 21.62 -6.76
N ARG A 91 -39.11 22.84 -7.05
CA ARG A 91 -38.31 23.62 -6.09
C ARG A 91 -39.10 24.00 -4.84
N THR A 92 -40.40 24.25 -4.98
CA THR A 92 -41.31 24.52 -3.85
C THR A 92 -41.51 23.27 -3.00
N LEU A 93 -41.70 22.11 -3.63
CA LEU A 93 -41.80 20.81 -2.96
C LEU A 93 -40.51 20.47 -2.20
N GLU A 94 -39.34 20.57 -2.85
CA GLU A 94 -38.03 20.37 -2.23
C GLU A 94 -37.85 21.28 -1.00
N ARG A 95 -38.25 22.55 -1.09
CA ARG A 95 -38.18 23.49 0.04
C ARG A 95 -39.12 23.10 1.18
N ARG A 96 -40.39 22.78 0.89
CA ARG A 96 -41.36 22.38 1.92
C ARG A 96 -40.99 21.06 2.59
N MET A 97 -40.53 20.08 1.82
CA MET A 97 -40.04 18.82 2.37
C MET A 97 -38.81 19.01 3.24
N ARG A 98 -37.90 19.93 2.88
CA ARG A 98 -36.75 20.26 3.74
C ARG A 98 -37.19 20.88 5.07
N LEU A 99 -38.14 21.82 5.04
CA LEU A 99 -38.69 22.43 6.25
C LEU A 99 -39.44 21.41 7.11
N TRP A 100 -40.23 20.55 6.48
CA TRP A 100 -40.97 19.49 7.17
C TRP A 100 -40.01 18.47 7.81
N LYS A 101 -38.97 18.03 7.09
CA LYS A 101 -37.92 17.15 7.64
C LYS A 101 -37.16 17.79 8.79
N ALA A 102 -36.96 19.11 8.77
CA ALA A 102 -36.33 19.82 9.88
C ALA A 102 -37.21 19.88 11.13
N ALA A 103 -38.54 19.91 10.97
CA ALA A 103 -39.48 20.03 12.09
C ALA A 103 -40.02 18.67 12.61
N HIS A 104 -40.08 17.65 11.75
CA HIS A 104 -40.75 16.36 12.03
C HIS A 104 -39.94 15.14 11.56
N GLY A 105 -38.78 15.36 10.94
CA GLY A 105 -37.91 14.25 10.55
C GLY A 105 -37.26 13.59 11.77
N PRO A 106 -36.69 12.39 11.60
CA PRO A 106 -35.88 11.78 12.65
C PRO A 106 -34.68 12.69 12.97
N ASP A 107 -34.22 12.62 14.22
CA ASP A 107 -32.99 13.31 14.62
C ASP A 107 -31.85 12.93 13.68
N GLN A 108 -31.14 13.95 13.21
CA GLN A 108 -29.92 13.73 12.44
C GLN A 108 -28.77 13.47 13.40
N GLU A 109 -27.88 12.57 13.00
CA GLU A 109 -26.69 12.30 13.78
C GLU A 109 -25.86 13.59 13.93
N VAL A 110 -25.60 13.95 15.20
CA VAL A 110 -24.84 15.14 15.53
C VAL A 110 -23.36 14.82 15.39
N ILE A 111 -22.69 15.48 14.44
CA ILE A 111 -21.24 15.34 14.26
C ILE A 111 -20.52 16.25 15.27
N PHE A 112 -19.97 15.65 16.33
CA PHE A 112 -19.11 16.37 17.26
C PHE A 112 -17.71 16.53 16.67
N ARG A 113 -17.27 17.78 16.50
CA ARG A 113 -15.89 18.07 16.08
C ARG A 113 -14.94 17.72 17.21
N GLN A 114 -14.15 16.67 17.04
CA GLN A 114 -13.10 16.30 17.97
C GLN A 114 -11.83 17.06 17.66
N ASN A 115 -11.13 17.52 18.70
CA ASN A 115 -9.75 17.97 18.59
C ASN A 115 -8.84 16.73 18.68
N HIS A 116 -7.82 16.65 17.82
CA HIS A 116 -6.84 15.58 17.84
C HIS A 116 -5.53 16.14 18.40
N PRO A 117 -5.16 15.87 19.65
CA PRO A 117 -3.90 16.36 20.21
C PRO A 117 -2.67 15.80 19.46
N PRO A 118 -1.58 16.57 19.37
CA PRO A 118 -0.34 16.08 18.77
C PRO A 118 0.20 14.87 19.53
N GLY A 119 0.69 13.86 18.80
CA GLY A 119 1.34 12.66 19.35
C GLY A 119 0.37 11.64 19.90
N ARG A 120 -0.93 11.97 19.98
CA ARG A 120 -1.92 11.10 20.61
C ARG A 120 -2.20 9.84 19.82
N GLN A 121 -2.48 9.94 18.51
CA GLN A 121 -3.03 8.80 17.78
C GLN A 121 -2.36 8.60 16.42
N GLY A 122 -1.87 7.39 16.21
CA GLY A 122 -1.49 6.83 14.92
C GLY A 122 -2.52 5.81 14.45
N MET A 123 -2.72 5.75 13.14
CA MET A 123 -3.74 4.92 12.51
C MET A 123 -3.13 4.09 11.39
N SER A 124 -3.43 2.81 11.35
CA SER A 124 -2.96 1.87 10.31
C SER A 124 -4.10 1.13 9.65
N ASP A 125 -4.00 0.95 8.34
CA ASP A 125 -4.90 0.11 7.58
C ASP A 125 -4.26 -0.46 6.29
N PHE A 126 -4.99 -1.30 5.57
CA PHE A 126 -4.67 -1.76 4.22
C PHE A 126 -5.79 -1.37 3.26
N PHE A 127 -5.42 -1.03 2.03
CA PHE A 127 -6.39 -0.91 0.96
C PHE A 127 -5.94 -1.65 -0.29
N ASP A 128 -6.95 -2.05 -1.08
CA ASP A 128 -6.73 -2.74 -2.34
C ASP A 128 -6.26 -1.78 -3.43
N ALA A 129 -5.08 -2.08 -3.96
CA ALA A 129 -4.39 -1.30 -4.97
C ALA A 129 -4.57 -1.87 -6.39
N ARG A 130 -5.36 -2.94 -6.59
CA ARG A 130 -5.62 -3.52 -7.93
C ARG A 130 -6.16 -2.51 -8.93
N ASP A 131 -6.99 -1.57 -8.47
CA ASP A 131 -7.56 -0.52 -9.33
C ASP A 131 -6.51 0.46 -9.89
N LEU A 132 -5.30 0.52 -9.28
CA LEU A 132 -4.20 1.30 -9.83
C LEU A 132 -3.61 0.66 -11.11
N ALA A 133 -3.95 -0.62 -11.38
CA ALA A 133 -3.52 -1.39 -12.55
C ALA A 133 -2.00 -1.33 -12.81
N VAL A 134 -1.21 -1.43 -11.73
CA VAL A 134 0.25 -1.48 -11.79
C VAL A 134 0.70 -2.84 -12.33
N THR A 135 1.69 -2.83 -13.21
CA THR A 135 2.34 -4.03 -13.74
C THR A 135 3.82 -4.05 -13.39
N ILE A 136 4.37 -5.25 -13.16
CA ILE A 136 5.81 -5.47 -12.98
C ILE A 136 6.30 -6.34 -14.14
N ALA A 137 7.23 -5.83 -14.94
CA ALA A 137 7.72 -6.44 -16.17
C ALA A 137 6.57 -6.95 -17.06
N GLY A 138 5.56 -6.10 -17.26
CA GLY A 138 4.36 -6.37 -18.06
C GLY A 138 3.31 -7.27 -17.41
N LYS A 139 3.51 -7.76 -16.18
CA LYS A 139 2.55 -8.63 -15.48
C LYS A 139 1.72 -7.85 -14.47
N PRO A 140 0.37 -7.98 -14.46
CA PRO A 140 -0.47 -7.36 -13.44
C PRO A 140 -0.07 -7.74 -12.02
N LEU A 141 0.09 -6.74 -11.15
CA LEU A 141 0.44 -6.93 -9.75
C LEU A 141 -0.81 -6.85 -8.87
N ALA A 142 -1.29 -8.01 -8.40
CA ALA A 142 -2.27 -8.06 -7.32
C ALA A 142 -1.57 -7.81 -5.98
N HIS A 143 -1.84 -6.66 -5.35
CA HIS A 143 -1.22 -6.25 -4.10
C HIS A 143 -2.15 -5.34 -3.29
N LEU A 144 -1.86 -5.27 -1.98
CA LEU A 144 -2.41 -4.29 -1.06
C LEU A 144 -1.36 -3.23 -0.78
N ILE A 145 -1.81 -2.08 -0.28
CA ILE A 145 -0.93 -1.05 0.28
C ILE A 145 -1.26 -0.94 1.75
N TYR A 146 -0.26 -1.21 2.60
CA TYR A 146 -0.28 -0.82 3.99
C TYR A 146 -0.13 0.70 4.08
N HIS A 147 -0.94 1.35 4.91
CA HIS A 147 -0.88 2.79 5.11
C HIS A 147 -1.00 3.12 6.60
N PHE A 148 -0.02 3.87 7.09
CA PHE A 148 0.01 4.47 8.42
C PHE A 148 -0.14 5.98 8.30
N ALA A 149 -0.89 6.61 9.22
CA ALA A 149 -0.92 8.05 9.33
C ALA A 149 -1.09 8.55 10.78
N LEU A 150 -0.39 9.63 11.13
CA LEU A 150 -0.63 10.40 12.36
C LEU A 150 -1.87 11.27 12.22
N VAL A 151 -2.77 11.24 13.20
CA VAL A 151 -4.05 11.96 13.10
C VAL A 151 -3.86 13.47 13.10
N TYR A 152 -2.94 14.00 13.91
CA TYR A 152 -2.71 15.45 14.02
C TYR A 152 -1.96 16.05 12.81
N SER A 153 -0.68 15.68 12.59
CA SER A 153 0.11 16.27 11.48
C SER A 153 -0.31 15.75 10.11
N GLY A 154 -1.00 14.61 10.07
CA GLY A 154 -1.25 13.89 8.85
C GLY A 154 -0.01 13.20 8.29
N TRP A 155 1.15 13.19 8.96
CA TRP A 155 2.31 12.45 8.44
C TRP A 155 1.93 11.01 8.14
N GLU A 156 2.35 10.51 6.98
CA GLU A 156 1.91 9.20 6.48
C GLU A 156 3.09 8.33 6.02
N HIS A 157 2.93 7.02 6.13
CA HIS A 157 3.85 6.02 5.61
C HIS A 157 3.05 4.99 4.82
N ALA A 158 3.59 4.49 3.71
CA ALA A 158 2.92 3.47 2.92
C ALA A 158 3.90 2.42 2.39
N GLU A 159 3.47 1.15 2.38
CA GLU A 159 4.30 0.02 1.98
C GLU A 159 3.50 -0.99 1.13
N VAL A 160 4.16 -1.61 0.16
CA VAL A 160 3.54 -2.61 -0.73
C VAL A 160 3.49 -3.97 -0.04
N VAL A 161 2.30 -4.56 0.01
CA VAL A 161 2.03 -5.84 0.65
C VAL A 161 1.49 -6.82 -0.39
N ILE A 162 2.25 -7.88 -0.67
CA ILE A 162 1.86 -8.94 -1.63
C ILE A 162 1.09 -10.06 -0.91
N GLY A 163 1.34 -10.23 0.39
CA GLY A 163 0.90 -11.37 1.17
C GLY A 163 -0.56 -11.42 1.59
N GLY A 164 -1.33 -10.39 1.28
CA GLY A 164 -2.60 -10.12 1.92
C GLY A 164 -2.45 -9.56 3.33
N GLU A 165 -3.58 -9.33 3.98
CA GLU A 165 -3.63 -8.81 5.35
C GLU A 165 -3.17 -9.88 6.34
N SER A 166 -2.02 -9.67 6.96
CA SER A 166 -1.46 -10.57 7.96
C SER A 166 -0.82 -9.78 9.10
N PHE A 167 -0.69 -10.40 10.27
CA PHE A 167 -0.01 -9.77 11.41
C PHE A 167 1.43 -9.38 11.07
N ALA A 168 2.16 -10.22 10.33
CA ALA A 168 3.52 -9.93 9.91
C ALA A 168 3.59 -8.66 9.05
N ALA A 169 2.65 -8.49 8.11
CA ALA A 169 2.59 -7.29 7.27
C ALA A 169 2.24 -6.03 8.09
N LEU A 170 1.27 -6.13 9.02
CA LEU A 170 0.90 -5.04 9.92
C LEU A 170 2.07 -4.64 10.84
N SER A 171 2.71 -5.63 11.46
CA SER A 171 3.84 -5.41 12.37
C SER A 171 5.02 -4.81 11.62
N ALA A 172 5.40 -5.37 10.47
CA ALA A 172 6.49 -4.82 9.66
C ALA A 172 6.20 -3.37 9.22
N GLY A 173 5.02 -3.12 8.65
CA GLY A 173 4.62 -1.80 8.18
C GLY A 173 4.57 -0.76 9.31
N LEU A 174 3.97 -1.11 10.46
CA LEU A 174 3.90 -0.23 11.62
C LEU A 174 5.29 0.08 12.15
N GLN A 175 6.13 -0.93 12.34
CA GLN A 175 7.50 -0.72 12.80
C GLN A 175 8.28 0.15 11.81
N ASN A 176 8.20 -0.11 10.51
CA ASN A 176 8.84 0.73 9.50
C ASN A 176 8.39 2.19 9.58
N ALA A 177 7.09 2.43 9.76
CA ALA A 177 6.54 3.76 9.94
C ALA A 177 7.09 4.46 11.20
N LEU A 178 7.05 3.79 12.36
CA LEU A 178 7.52 4.35 13.64
C LEU A 178 9.02 4.66 13.62
N TRP A 179 9.83 3.77 13.05
CA TRP A 179 11.28 3.99 12.93
C TRP A 179 11.62 5.09 11.93
N GLN A 180 10.85 5.25 10.86
CA GLN A 180 11.02 6.39 9.94
C GLN A 180 10.57 7.71 10.56
N LEU A 181 9.51 7.67 11.38
CA LEU A 181 9.00 8.81 12.13
C LEU A 181 9.96 9.27 13.22
N GLY A 182 10.71 8.33 13.83
CA GLY A 182 11.65 8.61 14.92
C GLY A 182 10.99 8.65 16.30
N GLY A 183 9.74 8.19 16.42
CA GLY A 183 8.97 8.23 17.66
C GLY A 183 7.67 7.46 17.55
N VAL A 184 6.97 7.33 18.67
CA VAL A 184 5.79 6.49 18.82
C VAL A 184 4.59 7.30 19.33
N PRO A 185 3.39 7.19 18.70
CA PRO A 185 2.19 7.84 19.23
C PRO A 185 1.72 7.17 20.52
N GLU A 186 0.88 7.85 21.30
CA GLU A 186 0.33 7.28 22.54
C GLU A 186 -0.62 6.11 22.26
N GLU A 187 -1.49 6.26 21.27
CA GLU A 187 -2.49 5.31 20.85
C GLU A 187 -2.19 4.84 19.43
N HIS A 188 -2.36 3.54 19.18
CA HIS A 188 -2.36 3.00 17.83
C HIS A 188 -3.70 2.32 17.53
N ARG A 189 -4.30 2.70 16.40
CA ARG A 189 -5.58 2.19 15.94
C ARG A 189 -5.45 1.44 14.62
N THR A 190 -6.07 0.28 14.53
CA THR A 190 -6.20 -0.48 13.28
C THR A 190 -7.48 -1.31 13.26
N ASP A 191 -8.13 -1.38 12.11
CA ASP A 191 -9.30 -2.23 11.81
C ASP A 191 -8.94 -3.47 10.97
N SER A 192 -7.77 -3.48 10.33
CA SER A 192 -7.28 -4.56 9.48
C SER A 192 -7.12 -5.91 10.18
N LEU A 193 -7.04 -5.91 11.51
CA LEU A 193 -7.07 -7.14 12.28
C LEU A 193 -8.41 -7.88 12.07
N ALA A 194 -9.53 -7.18 11.89
CA ALA A 194 -10.86 -7.79 11.68
C ALA A 194 -10.98 -8.60 10.39
N ALA A 195 -10.38 -8.13 9.29
CA ALA A 195 -10.35 -8.84 8.02
C ALA A 195 -9.29 -9.96 8.00
N ALA A 196 -8.13 -9.76 8.67
CA ALA A 196 -7.20 -10.84 8.97
C ALA A 196 -7.84 -11.95 9.84
N PHE A 197 -8.74 -11.60 10.77
CA PHE A 197 -9.48 -12.55 11.61
C PHE A 197 -10.53 -13.35 10.83
N ALA A 198 -11.14 -12.82 9.77
CA ALA A 198 -12.28 -13.44 9.09
C ALA A 198 -11.96 -14.83 8.52
N ASN A 199 -10.71 -15.07 8.10
CA ASN A 199 -10.27 -16.31 7.44
C ASN A 199 -9.54 -17.30 8.36
N LEU A 200 -9.41 -17.01 9.65
CA LEU A 200 -8.65 -17.82 10.62
C LEU A 200 -9.57 -18.60 11.57
N GLU A 201 -9.17 -19.81 11.93
CA GLU A 201 -9.74 -20.60 13.03
C GLU A 201 -9.65 -19.82 14.35
N ARG A 202 -10.53 -20.12 15.32
CA ARG A 202 -10.70 -19.33 16.56
C ARG A 202 -9.37 -19.12 17.30
N ASP A 203 -8.55 -20.16 17.42
CA ASP A 203 -7.26 -20.12 18.12
C ASP A 203 -6.24 -19.20 17.43
N ALA A 204 -6.25 -19.14 16.10
CA ALA A 204 -5.37 -18.26 15.32
C ALA A 204 -5.80 -16.77 15.40
N ARG A 205 -7.09 -16.51 15.70
CA ARG A 205 -7.57 -15.15 15.98
C ARG A 205 -7.07 -14.68 17.35
N ASP A 206 -7.13 -15.54 18.35
CA ASP A 206 -6.66 -15.19 19.69
C ASP A 206 -5.14 -14.96 19.72
N ASP A 207 -4.36 -15.80 19.02
CA ASP A 207 -2.91 -15.60 18.83
C ASP A 207 -2.57 -14.24 18.20
N THR A 208 -3.25 -13.88 17.11
CA THR A 208 -2.98 -12.60 16.41
C THR A 208 -3.32 -11.39 17.28
N ARG A 209 -4.37 -11.48 18.12
CA ARG A 209 -4.71 -10.43 19.09
C ARG A 209 -3.62 -10.28 20.15
N VAL A 210 -3.17 -11.39 20.73
CA VAL A 210 -2.11 -11.39 21.75
C VAL A 210 -0.81 -10.80 21.18
N ARG A 211 -0.46 -11.15 19.95
CA ARG A 211 0.74 -10.62 19.28
C ARG A 211 0.64 -9.12 18.99
N TYR A 212 -0.54 -8.62 18.63
CA TYR A 212 -0.76 -7.19 18.46
C TYR A 212 -0.68 -6.42 19.79
N GLU A 213 -1.28 -6.95 20.85
CA GLU A 213 -1.17 -6.36 22.19
C GLU A 213 0.28 -6.35 22.68
N ALA A 214 1.04 -7.43 22.42
CA ALA A 214 2.48 -7.49 22.71
C ALA A 214 3.28 -6.46 21.90
N LEU A 215 3.00 -6.31 20.60
CA LEU A 215 3.64 -5.29 19.76
C LEU A 215 3.37 -3.88 20.29
N CYS A 216 2.13 -3.57 20.65
CA CYS A 216 1.79 -2.28 21.25
C CYS A 216 2.51 -2.09 22.59
N ALA A 217 2.59 -3.12 23.43
CA ALA A 217 3.32 -3.06 24.70
C ALA A 217 4.83 -2.79 24.50
N ASP A 218 5.48 -3.46 23.54
CA ASP A 218 6.91 -3.27 23.24
C ASP A 218 7.24 -1.83 22.82
N TYR A 219 6.31 -1.17 22.15
CA TYR A 219 6.42 0.22 21.71
C TYR A 219 5.77 1.21 22.68
N ALA A 220 5.25 0.74 23.82
CA ALA A 220 4.51 1.55 24.80
C ALA A 220 3.34 2.34 24.17
N MET A 221 2.59 1.70 23.27
CA MET A 221 1.35 2.22 22.68
C MET A 221 0.12 1.60 23.33
N GLU A 222 -0.97 2.37 23.40
CA GLU A 222 -2.29 1.86 23.76
C GLU A 222 -3.02 1.36 22.51
N PRO A 223 -3.36 0.05 22.42
CA PRO A 223 -4.12 -0.48 21.29
C PRO A 223 -5.58 -0.03 21.38
N THR A 224 -6.05 0.72 20.37
CA THR A 224 -7.47 1.09 20.26
C THR A 224 -8.14 0.39 19.08
N ARG A 225 -9.45 0.12 19.18
CA ARG A 225 -10.28 -0.47 18.12
C ARG A 225 -11.46 0.44 17.83
N ASN A 226 -11.95 0.38 16.59
CA ASN A 226 -13.22 1.03 16.26
C ASN A 226 -14.40 0.25 16.82
N ASN A 227 -15.44 0.97 17.23
CA ASN A 227 -16.71 0.35 17.58
C ASN A 227 -17.36 -0.25 16.32
N ARG A 228 -17.70 -1.54 16.37
CA ARG A 228 -18.37 -2.24 15.25
C ARG A 228 -19.69 -1.53 14.92
N GLY A 229 -19.80 -1.02 13.69
CA GLY A 229 -21.04 -0.44 13.15
C GLY A 229 -21.13 1.09 13.17
N VAL A 230 -20.11 1.81 13.68
CA VAL A 230 -20.09 3.29 13.65
C VAL A 230 -19.10 3.77 12.59
N ALA A 231 -19.59 4.02 11.37
CA ALA A 231 -18.78 4.47 10.23
C ALA A 231 -18.05 5.81 10.49
N HIS A 232 -18.58 6.64 11.40
CA HIS A 232 -18.04 7.97 11.68
C HIS A 232 -16.68 7.97 12.38
N GLU A 233 -16.34 6.92 13.14
CA GLU A 233 -15.01 6.80 13.79
C GLU A 233 -13.89 6.46 12.78
N ASN A 234 -14.25 5.86 11.64
CA ASN A 234 -13.34 5.47 10.57
C ASN A 234 -13.18 6.52 9.47
N GLY A 235 -14.03 7.55 9.43
CA GLY A 235 -14.06 8.52 8.34
C GLY A 235 -12.76 9.32 8.15
N SER A 236 -11.95 9.49 9.20
CA SER A 236 -10.66 10.20 9.10
C SER A 236 -9.60 9.38 8.37
N ILE A 237 -9.65 8.04 8.47
CA ILE A 237 -8.77 7.12 7.76
C ILE A 237 -9.28 6.86 6.34
N GLU A 238 -10.59 6.58 6.19
CA GLU A 238 -11.19 6.22 4.90
C GLU A 238 -11.03 7.33 3.87
N SER A 239 -11.20 8.59 4.30
CA SER A 239 -10.89 9.76 3.48
C SER A 239 -9.40 9.84 3.11
N ARG A 240 -8.48 9.57 4.06
CA ARG A 240 -7.03 9.57 3.82
C ARG A 240 -6.59 8.47 2.85
N HIS A 241 -7.21 7.28 2.89
CA HIS A 241 -6.96 6.23 1.90
C HIS A 241 -7.43 6.62 0.52
N GLY A 242 -8.65 7.16 0.43
CA GLY A 242 -9.15 7.72 -0.82
C GLY A 242 -8.19 8.76 -1.38
N HIS A 243 -7.64 9.63 -0.53
CA HIS A 243 -6.66 10.63 -0.93
C HIS A 243 -5.31 10.03 -1.38
N LEU A 244 -4.75 9.05 -0.67
CA LEU A 244 -3.50 8.41 -1.07
C LEU A 244 -3.67 7.63 -2.39
N LYS A 245 -4.74 6.84 -2.53
CA LYS A 245 -5.05 6.09 -3.75
C LYS A 245 -5.22 7.02 -4.95
N THR A 246 -5.99 8.10 -4.79
CA THR A 246 -6.15 9.13 -5.85
C THR A 246 -4.81 9.76 -6.20
N ARG A 247 -3.96 10.05 -5.20
CA ARG A 247 -2.66 10.67 -5.44
C ARG A 247 -1.69 9.73 -6.17
N LEU A 248 -1.69 8.44 -5.83
CA LEU A 248 -0.91 7.44 -6.53
C LEU A 248 -1.38 7.30 -7.98
N ASP A 249 -2.68 7.23 -8.22
CA ASP A 249 -3.23 7.18 -9.58
C ASP A 249 -2.83 8.41 -10.40
N GLN A 250 -2.98 9.62 -9.86
CA GLN A 250 -2.55 10.85 -10.52
C GLN A 250 -1.04 10.86 -10.81
N ALA A 251 -0.22 10.38 -9.87
CA ALA A 251 1.23 10.28 -10.08
C ALA A 251 1.58 9.27 -11.18
N LEU A 252 0.87 8.14 -11.27
CA LEU A 252 1.02 7.15 -12.33
C LEU A 252 0.60 7.71 -13.70
N GLN A 253 -0.48 8.49 -13.75
CA GLN A 253 -0.89 9.19 -14.97
C GLN A 253 0.20 10.16 -15.45
N LEU A 254 0.80 10.94 -14.56
CA LEU A 254 1.90 11.85 -14.89
C LEU A 254 3.18 11.13 -15.34
N ARG A 255 3.43 9.93 -14.83
CA ARG A 255 4.54 9.07 -15.29
C ARG A 255 4.33 8.59 -16.73
N GLY A 256 3.08 8.53 -17.21
CA GLY A 256 2.74 8.05 -18.55
C GLY A 256 2.80 6.53 -18.73
N SER A 257 3.21 5.79 -17.69
CA SER A 257 3.22 4.33 -17.67
C SER A 257 2.89 3.82 -16.27
N ARG A 258 2.19 2.68 -16.21
CA ARG A 258 1.89 1.93 -14.98
C ARG A 258 2.79 0.70 -14.81
N ASP A 259 3.75 0.49 -15.72
CA ASP A 259 4.67 -0.64 -15.72
C ASP A 259 6.01 -0.29 -15.07
N PHE A 260 6.51 -1.16 -14.20
CA PHE A 260 7.80 -1.04 -13.51
C PHE A 260 8.66 -2.28 -13.78
N ASP A 261 9.98 -2.13 -13.81
CA ASP A 261 10.89 -3.27 -14.06
C ASP A 261 10.89 -4.24 -12.88
N THR A 262 10.93 -3.71 -11.66
CA THR A 262 10.96 -4.50 -10.42
C THR A 262 9.93 -4.03 -9.40
N LEU A 263 9.63 -4.89 -8.43
CA LEU A 263 8.80 -4.53 -7.27
C LEU A 263 9.43 -3.39 -6.46
N ASP A 264 10.75 -3.35 -6.38
CA ASP A 264 11.47 -2.33 -5.61
C ASP A 264 11.37 -0.95 -6.29
N ASP A 265 11.29 -0.89 -7.63
CA ASP A 265 11.00 0.36 -8.33
C ASP A 265 9.60 0.89 -8.00
N TRP A 266 8.61 0.00 -7.88
CA TRP A 266 7.27 0.37 -7.44
C TRP A 266 7.25 0.87 -5.98
N ARG A 267 7.95 0.16 -5.09
CA ARG A 267 8.13 0.59 -3.68
C ARG A 267 8.80 1.95 -3.58
N ALA A 268 9.87 2.18 -4.35
CA ALA A 268 10.57 3.46 -4.39
C ALA A 268 9.69 4.59 -4.91
N PHE A 269 8.86 4.32 -5.92
CA PHE A 269 7.91 5.29 -6.44
C PHE A 269 6.86 5.70 -5.39
N ILE A 270 6.27 4.75 -4.67
CA ILE A 270 5.34 5.05 -3.56
C ILE A 270 6.05 5.91 -2.51
N ALA A 271 7.25 5.52 -2.08
CA ALA A 271 8.03 6.26 -1.10
C ALA A 271 8.29 7.71 -1.56
N GLN A 272 8.54 7.94 -2.85
CA GLN A 272 8.71 9.27 -3.40
C GLN A 272 7.41 10.09 -3.39
N VAL A 273 6.26 9.50 -3.72
CA VAL A 273 4.95 10.17 -3.69
C VAL A 273 4.57 10.56 -2.25
N VAL A 274 4.74 9.63 -1.30
CA VAL A 274 4.49 9.84 0.13
C VAL A 274 5.46 10.87 0.71
N GLY A 275 6.76 10.76 0.38
CA GLY A 275 7.79 11.70 0.82
C GLY A 275 7.50 13.15 0.39
N ARG A 276 7.01 13.37 -0.83
CA ARG A 276 6.57 14.69 -1.30
C ARG A 276 5.42 15.25 -0.48
N GLN A 277 4.48 14.41 -0.05
CA GLN A 277 3.38 14.86 0.79
C GLN A 277 3.84 15.15 2.22
N ASN A 278 4.66 14.28 2.79
CA ASN A 278 5.23 14.49 4.13
C ASN A 278 6.09 15.77 4.20
N ALA A 279 6.79 16.11 3.11
CA ALA A 279 7.54 17.36 3.04
C ALA A 279 6.64 18.60 3.23
N ARG A 280 5.38 18.56 2.75
CA ARG A 280 4.40 19.64 2.94
C ARG A 280 3.84 19.69 4.36
N ARG A 281 3.86 18.57 5.08
CA ARG A 281 3.38 18.42 6.46
C ARG A 281 4.48 18.63 7.51
N ARG A 282 5.69 19.00 7.09
CA ARG A 282 6.87 19.13 7.94
C ARG A 282 6.65 20.05 9.15
N GLU A 283 5.95 21.16 8.96
CA GLU A 283 5.71 22.11 10.06
C GLU A 283 4.74 21.54 11.11
N ALA A 284 3.68 20.86 10.67
CA ALA A 284 2.77 20.19 11.60
C ALA A 284 3.46 19.02 12.32
N LEU A 285 4.31 18.26 11.61
CA LEU A 285 5.13 17.22 12.21
C LEU A 285 6.13 17.79 13.23
N ARG A 286 6.71 18.97 12.98
CA ARG A 286 7.62 19.64 13.92
C ARG A 286 6.95 19.96 15.25
N ILE A 287 5.66 20.31 15.23
CA ILE A 287 4.85 20.51 16.45
C ILE A 287 4.53 19.16 17.11
N GLU A 288 4.30 18.12 16.32
CA GLU A 288 3.93 16.80 16.82
C GLU A 288 5.09 16.00 17.41
N ALA A 289 6.28 16.08 16.81
CA ALA A 289 7.42 15.25 17.16
C ALA A 289 7.83 15.28 18.65
N PRO A 290 7.80 16.43 19.36
CA PRO A 290 8.10 16.47 20.80
C PRO A 290 7.07 15.74 21.68
N HIS A 291 5.88 15.45 21.15
CA HIS A 291 4.82 14.73 21.86
C HIS A 291 4.86 13.21 21.61
N LEU A 292 5.75 12.75 20.74
CA LEU A 292 5.94 11.32 20.49
C LEU A 292 6.82 10.68 21.58
N ARG A 293 6.49 9.45 21.95
CA ARG A 293 7.28 8.63 22.87
C ARG A 293 8.56 8.13 22.16
N PRO A 294 9.64 7.88 22.91
CA PRO A 294 10.86 7.35 22.33
C PRO A 294 10.66 5.94 21.77
N LEU A 295 11.41 5.60 20.72
CA LEU A 295 11.45 4.24 20.18
C LEU A 295 12.10 3.27 21.17
N PRO A 296 11.68 2.00 21.20
CA PRO A 296 12.38 0.97 21.96
C PRO A 296 13.82 0.75 21.42
N PRO A 297 14.75 0.22 22.23
CA PRO A 297 16.14 0.00 21.82
C PRO A 297 16.30 -0.95 20.63
N ARG A 298 15.32 -1.84 20.42
CA ARG A 298 15.29 -2.83 19.34
C ARG A 298 13.87 -2.97 18.82
N ARG A 299 13.76 -3.40 17.56
CA ARG A 299 12.49 -3.77 16.93
C ARG A 299 11.87 -4.98 17.62
N SER A 300 10.55 -5.00 17.69
CA SER A 300 9.77 -6.17 18.10
C SER A 300 9.76 -7.22 16.99
N CYS A 301 9.48 -8.46 17.34
CA CYS A 301 9.43 -9.57 16.39
C CYS A 301 8.26 -9.38 15.39
N ASP A 302 8.60 -9.26 14.11
CA ASP A 302 7.66 -9.08 12.99
C ASP A 302 7.44 -10.36 12.15
N PHE A 303 8.00 -11.49 12.59
CA PHE A 303 7.98 -12.76 11.87
C PHE A 303 7.21 -13.87 12.60
N ASP A 304 6.72 -14.84 11.83
CA ASP A 304 6.29 -16.14 12.37
C ASP A 304 7.48 -17.09 12.40
N GLU A 305 7.56 -17.99 13.39
CA GLU A 305 8.63 -18.99 13.46
C GLU A 305 8.07 -20.39 13.22
N ALA A 306 8.80 -21.20 12.45
CA ALA A 306 8.48 -22.60 12.20
C ALA A 306 9.76 -23.44 12.12
N THR A 307 9.74 -24.66 12.65
CA THR A 307 10.82 -25.63 12.46
C THR A 307 10.54 -26.47 11.23
N VAL A 308 11.51 -26.60 10.34
CA VAL A 308 11.41 -27.36 9.08
C VAL A 308 12.59 -28.30 8.91
N ARG A 309 12.32 -29.55 8.53
CA ARG A 309 13.36 -30.54 8.18
C ARG A 309 13.65 -30.47 6.69
N VAL A 310 14.93 -30.36 6.32
CA VAL A 310 15.35 -30.42 4.93
C VAL A 310 15.36 -31.88 4.46
N THR A 311 14.63 -32.16 3.38
CA THR A 311 14.48 -33.50 2.81
C THR A 311 15.64 -33.83 1.85
N SER A 312 15.71 -35.09 1.41
CA SER A 312 16.68 -35.56 0.41
C SER A 312 16.58 -34.87 -0.96
N SER A 313 15.51 -34.12 -1.23
CA SER A 313 15.35 -33.31 -2.43
C SER A 313 15.98 -31.92 -2.32
N SER A 314 16.89 -31.70 -1.36
CA SER A 314 17.57 -30.41 -1.14
C SER A 314 16.59 -29.26 -0.90
N GLY A 315 15.53 -29.51 -0.14
CA GLY A 315 14.47 -28.53 0.10
C GLY A 315 13.54 -28.91 1.24
N PHE A 316 12.59 -28.04 1.55
CA PHE A 316 11.55 -28.27 2.56
C PHE A 316 10.22 -27.64 2.11
N THR A 317 9.13 -28.06 2.74
CA THR A 317 7.81 -27.44 2.49
C THR A 317 7.37 -26.64 3.71
N LEU A 318 7.05 -25.37 3.51
CA LEU A 318 6.49 -24.48 4.54
C LEU A 318 5.24 -23.81 3.99
N ARG A 319 4.11 -23.92 4.72
CA ARG A 319 2.82 -23.34 4.35
C ARG A 319 2.41 -23.64 2.88
N LYS A 320 2.54 -24.91 2.47
CA LYS A 320 2.27 -25.43 1.11
C LYS A 320 3.21 -24.94 -0.01
N VAL A 321 4.29 -24.25 0.33
CA VAL A 321 5.32 -23.82 -0.61
C VAL A 321 6.58 -24.64 -0.42
N PHE A 322 7.11 -25.20 -1.50
CA PHE A 322 8.40 -25.89 -1.51
C PHE A 322 9.54 -24.91 -1.77
N TYR A 323 10.55 -24.93 -0.90
CA TYR A 323 11.75 -24.11 -0.98
C TYR A 323 12.96 -25.00 -1.21
N THR A 324 13.79 -24.70 -2.21
CA THR A 324 15.11 -25.32 -2.34
C THR A 324 16.12 -24.65 -1.42
N VAL A 325 17.06 -25.41 -0.87
CA VAL A 325 18.19 -24.95 -0.06
C VAL A 325 19.47 -25.67 -0.48
N PRO A 326 20.68 -25.15 -0.17
CA PRO A 326 21.93 -25.83 -0.49
C PRO A 326 21.96 -27.29 0.01
N SER A 327 22.45 -28.21 -0.83
CA SER A 327 22.41 -29.66 -0.57
C SER A 327 23.15 -30.10 0.70
N ARG A 328 24.11 -29.32 1.18
CA ARG A 328 24.77 -29.51 2.48
C ARG A 328 23.82 -29.47 3.68
N LEU A 329 22.64 -28.88 3.53
CA LEU A 329 21.64 -28.77 4.59
C LEU A 329 20.68 -29.98 4.64
N ILE A 330 20.79 -30.94 3.71
CA ILE A 330 19.95 -32.15 3.71
C ILE A 330 20.07 -32.88 5.05
N GLY A 331 18.91 -33.21 5.64
CA GLY A 331 18.85 -33.91 6.91
C GLY A 331 18.95 -33.01 8.15
N HIS A 332 19.22 -31.71 8.01
CA HIS A 332 19.22 -30.77 9.13
C HIS A 332 17.81 -30.20 9.42
N ASP A 333 17.53 -29.92 10.70
CA ASP A 333 16.42 -29.08 11.12
C ASP A 333 16.82 -27.61 11.06
N LEU A 334 16.01 -26.81 10.37
CA LEU A 334 16.18 -25.37 10.25
C LEU A 334 15.04 -24.66 10.95
N ARG A 335 15.37 -23.54 11.58
CA ARG A 335 14.39 -22.60 12.11
C ARG A 335 14.10 -21.55 11.05
N ALA A 336 12.90 -21.58 10.50
CA ALA A 336 12.43 -20.66 9.49
C ALA A 336 11.69 -19.49 10.13
N ARG A 337 12.18 -18.27 9.91
CA ARG A 337 11.49 -17.03 10.26
C ARG A 337 10.78 -16.50 9.02
N LEU A 338 9.47 -16.37 9.10
CA LEU A 338 8.58 -16.02 8.01
C LEU A 338 8.15 -14.56 8.16
N HIS A 339 8.74 -13.69 7.34
CA HIS A 339 8.36 -12.29 7.21
C HIS A 339 7.30 -12.14 6.10
N ASP A 340 6.78 -10.93 5.85
CA ASP A 340 5.81 -10.74 4.77
C ASP A 340 6.40 -11.00 3.37
N ASP A 341 7.64 -10.62 3.13
CA ASP A 341 8.27 -10.71 1.80
C ASP A 341 9.37 -11.78 1.69
N ARG A 342 9.89 -12.27 2.81
CA ARG A 342 11.02 -13.21 2.85
C ARG A 342 10.89 -14.31 3.90
N VAL A 343 11.72 -15.34 3.76
CA VAL A 343 11.94 -16.42 4.71
C VAL A 343 13.42 -16.46 5.05
N GLU A 344 13.76 -16.30 6.33
CA GLU A 344 15.14 -16.41 6.82
C GLU A 344 15.31 -17.78 7.48
N LEU A 345 16.35 -18.51 7.10
CA LEU A 345 16.63 -19.84 7.61
C LEU A 345 17.80 -19.79 8.58
N TYR A 346 17.62 -20.38 9.76
CA TYR A 346 18.63 -20.43 10.81
C TYR A 346 18.98 -21.88 11.16
N LEU A 347 20.29 -22.15 11.26
CA LEU A 347 20.84 -23.39 11.80
C LEU A 347 21.67 -23.04 13.04
N ALA A 348 21.33 -23.60 14.20
CA ALA A 348 22.01 -23.35 15.48
C ALA A 348 22.23 -21.84 15.78
N GLY A 349 21.25 -20.99 15.44
CA GLY A 349 21.31 -19.55 15.69
C GLY A 349 22.03 -18.71 14.62
N ARG A 350 22.67 -19.34 13.62
CA ARG A 350 23.28 -18.63 12.48
C ARG A 350 22.33 -18.60 11.28
N CYS A 351 22.14 -17.43 10.68
CA CYS A 351 21.41 -17.32 9.42
C CYS A 351 22.22 -18.00 8.30
N VAL A 352 21.61 -19.00 7.65
CA VAL A 352 22.25 -19.81 6.60
C VAL A 352 21.81 -19.42 5.20
N GLU A 353 20.59 -18.90 5.04
CA GLU A 353 19.99 -18.57 3.76
C GLU A 353 18.80 -17.63 3.94
N THR A 354 18.58 -16.72 2.99
CA THR A 354 17.38 -15.87 2.92
C THR A 354 16.70 -16.07 1.57
N LEU A 355 15.42 -16.45 1.59
CA LEU A 355 14.65 -16.77 0.39
C LEU A 355 13.45 -15.83 0.24
N PRO A 356 13.02 -15.50 -0.98
CA PRO A 356 11.77 -14.77 -1.17
C PRO A 356 10.58 -15.62 -0.69
N ARG A 357 9.61 -15.02 -0.02
CA ARG A 357 8.44 -15.75 0.48
C ARG A 357 7.52 -16.13 -0.68
N GLY A 358 7.38 -17.43 -0.91
CA GLY A 358 6.37 -17.95 -1.83
C GLY A 358 4.99 -17.94 -1.19
N ARG A 359 3.96 -17.75 -2.02
CA ARG A 359 2.55 -17.80 -1.62
C ARG A 359 1.87 -18.93 -2.39
N ALA A 360 1.08 -19.74 -1.70
CA ALA A 360 0.29 -20.78 -2.34
C ALA A 360 -0.75 -20.13 -3.28
N PRO A 361 -1.01 -20.69 -4.47
CA PRO A 361 -2.03 -20.15 -5.38
C PRO A 361 -3.41 -20.16 -4.74
N ASN A 362 -4.21 -19.11 -4.97
CA ASN A 362 -5.62 -19.09 -4.61
C ASN A 362 -6.40 -20.05 -5.53
N GLY A 363 -6.56 -21.31 -5.12
CA GLY A 363 -7.40 -22.28 -5.84
C GLY A 363 -7.05 -23.75 -5.56
N GLY A 364 -7.95 -24.43 -4.84
CA GLY A 364 -8.08 -25.89 -4.87
C GLY A 364 -7.09 -26.73 -4.03
N ARG A 365 -7.53 -27.93 -3.63
CA ARG A 365 -6.68 -28.96 -3.01
C ARG A 365 -5.60 -29.38 -4.03
N GLY A 366 -4.32 -29.09 -3.75
CA GLY A 366 -3.17 -29.69 -4.44
C GLY A 366 -2.19 -28.72 -5.10
N ALA A 367 -2.48 -27.42 -5.22
CA ALA A 367 -1.55 -26.48 -5.84
C ALA A 367 -0.42 -26.09 -4.85
N HIS A 368 0.77 -26.66 -5.04
CA HIS A 368 1.98 -26.26 -4.33
C HIS A 368 2.71 -25.16 -5.10
N ALA A 369 3.11 -24.09 -4.41
CA ALA A 369 4.03 -23.12 -4.99
C ALA A 369 5.47 -23.60 -4.81
N HIS A 370 6.36 -23.18 -5.71
CA HIS A 370 7.78 -23.51 -5.65
C HIS A 370 8.60 -22.23 -5.67
N VAL A 371 9.47 -22.07 -4.66
CA VAL A 371 10.53 -21.07 -4.62
C VAL A 371 11.84 -21.82 -4.81
N VAL A 372 12.43 -21.63 -5.98
CA VAL A 372 13.58 -22.41 -6.43
C VAL A 372 14.73 -21.45 -6.72
N ASN A 373 15.88 -21.78 -6.15
CA ASN A 373 17.16 -21.21 -6.54
C ASN A 373 17.96 -22.33 -7.19
N TYR A 374 18.23 -22.22 -8.49
CA TYR A 374 18.88 -23.30 -9.24
C TYR A 374 20.32 -23.55 -8.77
N HIS A 375 21.00 -22.55 -8.18
CA HIS A 375 22.32 -22.72 -7.56
C HIS A 375 22.34 -23.80 -6.48
N HIS A 376 21.20 -24.05 -5.82
CA HIS A 376 21.09 -25.08 -4.79
C HIS A 376 21.16 -26.50 -5.33
N VAL A 377 20.74 -26.70 -6.58
CA VAL A 377 20.60 -28.03 -7.20
C VAL A 377 21.54 -28.24 -8.39
N ILE A 378 22.19 -27.19 -8.90
CA ILE A 378 22.98 -27.24 -10.13
C ILE A 378 24.17 -28.23 -10.03
N HIS A 379 24.81 -28.32 -8.87
CA HIS A 379 25.88 -29.31 -8.63
C HIS A 379 25.37 -30.75 -8.77
N SER A 380 24.17 -31.04 -8.26
CA SER A 380 23.55 -32.37 -8.39
C SER A 380 23.02 -32.63 -9.79
N LEU A 381 22.46 -31.62 -10.47
CA LEU A 381 22.02 -31.71 -11.86
C LEU A 381 23.19 -31.96 -12.80
N ARG A 382 24.36 -31.37 -12.56
CA ARG A 382 25.59 -31.63 -13.33
C ARG A 382 25.98 -33.11 -13.30
N ALA A 383 25.87 -33.76 -12.13
CA ALA A 383 26.12 -35.19 -11.99
C ALA A 383 25.01 -36.06 -12.61
N LYS A 384 23.76 -35.57 -12.63
CA LYS A 384 22.59 -36.29 -13.14
C LYS A 384 21.76 -35.44 -14.12
N PRO A 385 22.27 -35.13 -15.33
CA PRO A 385 21.64 -34.13 -16.20
C PRO A 385 20.24 -34.51 -16.65
N GLN A 386 19.97 -35.81 -16.82
CA GLN A 386 18.66 -36.29 -17.26
C GLN A 386 17.53 -36.05 -16.26
N ALA A 387 17.84 -35.74 -14.99
CA ALA A 387 16.84 -35.38 -13.99
C ALA A 387 16.08 -34.09 -14.35
N LEU A 388 16.66 -33.24 -15.19
CA LEU A 388 16.03 -31.99 -15.64
C LEU A 388 14.71 -32.23 -16.39
N ALA A 389 14.61 -33.29 -17.21
CA ALA A 389 13.54 -33.47 -18.18
C ALA A 389 12.13 -33.52 -17.55
N HIS A 390 11.98 -34.18 -16.39
CA HIS A 390 10.69 -34.35 -15.71
C HIS A 390 10.69 -33.79 -14.29
N LEU A 391 11.54 -32.80 -14.04
CA LEU A 391 11.56 -32.15 -12.75
C LEU A 391 10.29 -31.31 -12.55
N ILE A 392 9.57 -31.54 -11.45
CA ILE A 392 8.27 -30.89 -11.16
C ILE A 392 8.37 -29.36 -11.23
N TYR A 393 9.49 -28.80 -10.75
CA TYR A 393 9.73 -27.36 -10.71
C TYR A 393 10.71 -26.88 -11.80
N ARG A 394 10.90 -27.64 -12.89
CA ARG A 394 11.84 -27.31 -14.00
C ARG A 394 11.71 -25.86 -14.47
N GLU A 395 10.48 -25.41 -14.71
CA GLU A 395 10.21 -24.07 -15.23
C GLU A 395 10.65 -22.92 -14.32
N LYS A 396 10.91 -23.22 -13.03
CA LYS A 396 11.41 -22.28 -12.02
C LYS A 396 12.93 -22.33 -11.85
N LEU A 397 13.63 -23.27 -12.50
CA LEU A 397 15.10 -23.31 -12.49
C LEU A 397 15.72 -22.30 -13.44
N PHE A 398 15.01 -21.93 -14.51
CA PHE A 398 15.54 -21.03 -15.51
C PHE A 398 15.64 -19.61 -14.93
N PRO A 399 16.85 -19.03 -14.82
CA PRO A 399 17.04 -17.73 -14.18
C PRO A 399 16.38 -16.59 -14.98
N ARG A 400 16.28 -16.75 -16.31
CA ARG A 400 15.65 -15.80 -17.22
C ARG A 400 14.86 -16.52 -18.32
N THR A 401 13.99 -15.79 -19.03
CA THR A 401 13.10 -16.36 -20.05
C THR A 401 13.84 -16.93 -21.25
N GLU A 402 15.02 -16.40 -21.55
CA GLU A 402 15.90 -16.85 -22.65
C GLU A 402 16.37 -18.29 -22.43
N TYR A 403 16.63 -18.69 -21.18
CA TYR A 403 16.98 -20.07 -20.85
C TYR A 403 15.82 -21.02 -21.08
N ARG A 404 14.58 -20.59 -20.81
CA ARG A 404 13.38 -21.38 -21.13
C ARG A 404 13.23 -21.54 -22.64
N ARG A 405 13.32 -20.44 -23.40
CA ARG A 405 13.27 -20.48 -24.87
C ARG A 405 14.36 -21.39 -25.45
N CYS A 406 15.56 -21.34 -24.86
CA CYS A 406 16.64 -22.24 -25.21
C CYS A 406 16.30 -23.71 -24.92
N TRP A 407 15.68 -24.01 -23.77
CA TRP A 407 15.26 -25.38 -23.45
C TRP A 407 14.28 -25.93 -24.49
N GLU A 408 13.27 -25.14 -24.85
CA GLU A 408 12.27 -25.51 -25.84
C GLU A 408 12.90 -25.81 -27.21
N ALA A 409 13.85 -24.96 -27.65
CA ALA A 409 14.59 -25.17 -28.89
C ALA A 409 15.45 -26.46 -28.85
N LEU A 410 16.11 -26.74 -27.72
CA LEU A 410 16.90 -27.96 -27.55
C LEU A 410 16.02 -29.21 -27.49
N GLU A 411 14.90 -29.17 -26.79
CA GLU A 411 13.98 -30.30 -26.69
C GLU A 411 13.36 -30.66 -28.05
N ALA A 412 13.12 -29.68 -28.91
CA ALA A 412 12.62 -29.90 -30.27
C ALA A 412 13.68 -30.43 -31.25
N ALA A 413 14.94 -30.03 -31.09
CA ALA A 413 15.97 -30.28 -32.11
C ALA A 413 16.85 -31.51 -31.84
N MET A 414 16.88 -32.06 -30.62
CA MET A 414 17.77 -33.16 -30.29
C MET A 414 17.19 -34.16 -29.29
N PRO A 415 17.74 -35.39 -29.19
CA PRO A 415 17.28 -36.37 -28.23
C PRO A 415 17.38 -35.86 -26.79
N ARG A 416 16.39 -36.22 -25.96
CA ARG A 416 16.24 -35.76 -24.56
C ARG A 416 17.55 -35.78 -23.75
N ALA A 417 18.33 -36.85 -23.85
CA ALA A 417 19.58 -36.98 -23.10
C ALA A 417 20.65 -35.96 -23.53
N ALA A 418 20.69 -35.59 -24.82
CA ALA A 418 21.57 -34.55 -25.34
C ALA A 418 21.10 -33.16 -24.91
N ALA A 419 19.79 -32.87 -25.05
CA ALA A 419 19.20 -31.61 -24.62
C ALA A 419 19.44 -31.34 -23.12
N CYS A 420 19.20 -32.34 -22.26
CA CYS A 420 19.46 -32.27 -20.83
C CYS A 420 20.92 -31.94 -20.51
N ARG A 421 21.89 -32.62 -21.15
CA ARG A 421 23.32 -32.37 -20.92
C ARG A 421 23.73 -30.97 -21.34
N LEU A 422 23.25 -30.52 -22.49
CA LEU A 422 23.57 -29.20 -23.00
C LEU A 422 22.98 -28.09 -22.12
N MET A 423 21.68 -28.20 -21.77
CA MET A 423 21.02 -27.21 -20.91
C MET A 423 21.64 -27.15 -19.51
N VAL A 424 21.90 -28.29 -18.88
CA VAL A 424 22.60 -28.31 -17.58
C VAL A 424 24.02 -27.75 -17.70
N GLY A 425 24.70 -27.97 -18.83
CA GLY A 425 25.99 -27.36 -19.12
C GLY A 425 25.92 -25.83 -19.22
N LEU A 426 24.88 -25.28 -19.85
CA LEU A 426 24.64 -23.84 -19.94
C LEU A 426 24.31 -23.23 -18.57
N LEU A 427 23.45 -23.88 -17.77
CA LEU A 427 23.15 -23.46 -16.40
C LEU A 427 24.39 -23.55 -15.49
N TRP A 428 25.24 -24.56 -15.68
CA TRP A 428 26.51 -24.67 -14.97
C TRP A 428 27.43 -23.51 -15.35
N LEU A 429 27.60 -23.22 -16.64
CA LEU A 429 28.43 -22.10 -17.10
C LEU A 429 27.94 -20.76 -16.51
N ALA A 430 26.63 -20.54 -16.51
CA ALA A 430 26.02 -19.35 -15.91
C ALA A 430 26.35 -19.22 -14.42
N HIS A 431 26.30 -20.33 -13.67
CA HIS A 431 26.62 -20.38 -12.25
C HIS A 431 28.12 -20.19 -11.96
N ASP A 432 28.99 -20.90 -12.66
CA ASP A 432 30.43 -20.98 -12.41
C ASP A 432 31.14 -19.66 -12.76
N GLU A 433 30.75 -19.04 -13.88
CA GLU A 433 31.34 -17.78 -14.37
C GLU A 433 30.56 -16.52 -13.95
N ALA A 434 29.43 -16.70 -13.24
CA ALA A 434 28.51 -15.63 -12.83
C ALA A 434 28.07 -14.73 -14.01
N CYS A 435 27.77 -15.34 -15.17
CA CYS A 435 27.49 -14.64 -16.44
C CYS A 435 26.03 -14.76 -16.90
N GLU A 436 25.07 -14.90 -15.97
CA GLU A 436 23.68 -15.23 -16.29
C GLU A 436 23.01 -14.29 -17.30
N ALA A 437 23.22 -12.98 -17.13
CA ALA A 437 22.63 -11.95 -17.98
C ALA A 437 23.28 -11.90 -19.37
N ASP A 438 24.61 -11.91 -19.42
CA ASP A 438 25.35 -11.85 -20.68
C ASP A 438 25.15 -13.11 -21.51
N LEU A 439 25.09 -14.27 -20.85
CA LEU A 439 24.77 -15.54 -21.49
C LEU A 439 23.34 -15.54 -22.02
N ALA A 440 22.36 -14.95 -21.31
CA ALA A 440 20.99 -14.80 -21.84
C ALA A 440 20.96 -13.97 -23.13
N ILE A 441 21.70 -12.86 -23.18
CA ILE A 441 21.81 -12.03 -24.40
C ILE A 441 22.42 -12.84 -25.55
N ALA A 442 23.50 -13.59 -25.27
CA ALA A 442 24.13 -14.43 -26.28
C ALA A 442 23.20 -15.56 -26.77
N LEU A 443 22.45 -16.20 -25.87
CA LEU A 443 21.46 -17.22 -26.22
C LEU A 443 20.36 -16.64 -27.12
N THR A 444 19.84 -15.45 -26.81
CA THR A 444 18.85 -14.77 -27.67
C THR A 444 19.39 -14.55 -29.08
N ALA A 445 20.59 -14.00 -29.22
CA ALA A 445 21.20 -13.77 -30.53
C ALA A 445 21.39 -15.07 -31.35
N ILE A 446 21.81 -16.15 -30.69
CA ILE A 446 21.98 -17.48 -31.32
C ILE A 446 20.63 -18.03 -31.80
N LEU A 447 19.61 -17.96 -30.94
CA LEU A 447 18.27 -18.48 -31.24
C LEU A 447 17.55 -17.65 -32.31
N ASP A 448 17.74 -16.33 -32.33
CA ASP A 448 17.19 -15.44 -33.36
C ASP A 448 17.84 -15.68 -34.74
N ALA A 449 19.09 -16.11 -34.76
CA ALA A 449 19.79 -16.57 -35.97
C ALA A 449 19.36 -17.99 -36.41
N GLY A 450 18.44 -18.65 -35.69
CA GLY A 450 17.98 -20.02 -35.99
C GLY A 450 19.02 -21.11 -35.68
N ALA A 451 20.07 -20.78 -34.93
CA ALA A 451 21.12 -21.71 -34.53
C ALA A 451 20.85 -22.28 -33.13
N LEU A 452 21.53 -23.39 -32.80
CA LEU A 452 21.54 -23.96 -31.45
C LEU A 452 22.84 -23.57 -30.73
N PRO A 453 22.79 -23.37 -29.40
CA PRO A 453 23.98 -22.99 -28.64
C PRO A 453 25.02 -24.11 -28.60
N ASP A 454 26.27 -23.75 -28.90
CA ASP A 454 27.42 -24.60 -28.66
C ASP A 454 28.07 -24.25 -27.31
N LEU A 455 28.05 -25.22 -26.39
CA LEU A 455 28.61 -25.07 -25.05
C LEU A 455 30.12 -24.80 -25.08
N THR A 456 30.85 -25.35 -26.05
CA THR A 456 32.31 -25.17 -26.13
C THR A 456 32.65 -23.73 -26.51
N ALA A 457 31.99 -23.19 -27.53
CA ALA A 457 32.13 -21.79 -27.94
C ALA A 457 31.71 -20.82 -26.82
N LEU A 458 30.60 -21.11 -26.13
CA LEU A 458 30.12 -20.27 -25.03
C LEU A 458 31.06 -20.32 -23.82
N LYS A 459 31.61 -21.49 -23.49
CA LYS A 459 32.66 -21.60 -22.45
C LYS A 459 33.86 -20.73 -22.80
N ALA A 460 34.41 -20.86 -24.02
CA ALA A 460 35.56 -20.06 -24.43
C ALA A 460 35.29 -18.54 -24.39
N ARG A 461 34.05 -18.12 -24.64
CA ARG A 461 33.64 -16.71 -24.59
C ARG A 461 33.49 -16.16 -23.18
N PHE A 462 32.95 -16.95 -22.25
CA PHE A 462 32.57 -16.48 -20.91
C PHE A 462 33.51 -16.90 -19.79
N GLN A 463 34.43 -17.84 -20.06
CA GLN A 463 35.40 -18.30 -19.09
C GLN A 463 36.28 -17.14 -18.64
N ARG A 464 36.24 -16.81 -17.35
CA ARG A 464 37.14 -15.81 -16.79
C ARG A 464 38.58 -16.30 -16.95
N PRO A 465 39.52 -15.42 -17.34
CA PRO A 465 40.92 -15.76 -17.26
C PRO A 465 41.22 -16.11 -15.80
N VAL A 466 41.75 -17.31 -15.57
CA VAL A 466 42.27 -17.69 -14.26
C VAL A 466 43.31 -16.63 -13.91
N PRO A 467 43.16 -15.88 -12.80
CA PRO A 467 44.19 -14.94 -12.41
C PRO A 467 45.48 -15.74 -12.28
N GLU A 468 46.51 -15.36 -13.03
CA GLU A 468 47.86 -15.88 -12.85
C GLU A 468 48.14 -15.81 -11.34
N GLN A 469 48.38 -16.96 -10.72
CA GLN A 469 48.80 -16.99 -9.32
C GLN A 469 50.09 -16.19 -9.25
N GLN A 470 50.00 -14.93 -8.83
CA GLN A 470 51.17 -14.16 -8.49
C GLN A 470 51.78 -14.86 -7.29
N ASP A 471 52.95 -15.47 -7.47
CA ASP A 471 53.76 -15.94 -6.36
C ASP A 471 54.04 -14.74 -5.45
N VAL A 472 53.27 -14.62 -4.38
CA VAL A 472 53.50 -13.63 -3.35
C VAL A 472 54.82 -14.00 -2.69
N ARG A 473 55.90 -13.31 -3.08
CA ARG A 473 57.17 -13.39 -2.37
C ARG A 473 56.96 -12.83 -0.97
N VAL A 474 56.71 -13.73 -0.02
CA VAL A 474 56.72 -13.41 1.41
C VAL A 474 58.17 -13.22 1.82
N THR A 475 58.60 -11.96 1.91
CA THR A 475 59.90 -11.62 2.49
C THR A 475 59.78 -11.78 4.00
N MET A 476 60.27 -12.90 4.52
CA MET A 476 60.36 -13.10 5.96
C MET A 476 61.31 -12.04 6.56
N PRO A 477 60.86 -11.22 7.54
CA PRO A 477 61.76 -10.30 8.20
C PRO A 477 62.86 -11.05 8.93
N ALA A 478 64.04 -10.43 9.05
CA ALA A 478 65.14 -11.00 9.82
C ALA A 478 64.69 -11.25 11.27
N THR A 479 65.08 -12.37 11.86
CA THR A 479 64.68 -12.77 13.23
C THR A 479 64.98 -11.71 14.28
N ALA A 480 66.06 -10.93 14.10
CA ALA A 480 66.42 -9.81 14.98
C ALA A 480 65.38 -8.68 15.02
N ALA A 481 64.50 -8.55 14.03
CA ALA A 481 63.42 -7.55 14.05
C ALA A 481 62.35 -7.85 15.13
N TYR A 482 62.24 -9.11 15.58
CA TYR A 482 61.35 -9.50 16.66
C TYR A 482 61.87 -9.11 18.05
N ASP A 483 63.18 -8.90 18.20
CA ASP A 483 63.79 -8.47 19.47
C ASP A 483 63.35 -7.05 19.85
N ALA A 484 63.05 -6.19 18.87
CA ALA A 484 62.49 -4.85 19.10
C ALA A 484 61.06 -4.89 19.70
N LEU A 485 60.28 -5.96 19.42
CA LEU A 485 58.95 -6.15 19.99
C LEU A 485 59.02 -6.62 21.45
N LEU A 486 60.05 -7.39 21.80
CA LEU A 486 60.33 -7.80 23.19
C LEU A 486 60.77 -6.61 24.07
N ALA A 487 61.55 -5.67 23.53
CA ALA A 487 61.95 -4.46 24.24
C ALA A 487 60.74 -3.54 24.58
N SER A 488 59.68 -3.57 23.77
CA SER A 488 58.48 -2.75 24.00
C SER A 488 57.57 -3.26 25.13
N GLN A 489 57.75 -4.52 25.58
CA GLN A 489 57.00 -5.09 26.71
C GLN A 489 57.68 -4.89 28.07
N GLY A 490 58.95 -4.48 28.10
CA GLY A 490 59.68 -4.21 29.35
C GLY A 490 59.48 -2.82 29.94
N ALA A 491 58.81 -1.90 29.24
CA ALA A 491 58.58 -0.53 29.69
C ALA A 491 57.19 -0.30 30.33
N ALA A 492 56.40 -1.36 30.54
CA ALA A 492 55.09 -1.33 31.17
C ALA A 492 55.02 -2.25 32.41
N ALA A 493 56.11 -2.30 33.19
CA ALA A 493 56.17 -2.93 34.50
C ALA A 493 56.49 -1.89 35.58
#